data_AF-A0A7D3ZJ73-F1
#
_entry.id   AF-A0A7D3ZJ73-F1
#
_cell.length_a   1.000
_cell.length_b   1.000
_cell.length_c   1.000
_cell.angle_alpha   90.00
_cell.angle_beta   90.00
_cell.angle_gamma   90.00
#
_symmetry.space_group_name_H-M   'P 1'
#
loop_
_entity.id
_entity.type
_entity.pdbx_description
1 polymer ?
#
loop_
_entity_poly.entity_id
_entity_poly.type
_entity_poly.pdbx_seq_one_letter_code
_entity_poly.pdbx_strand_id
1 'polypeptide(L)'
;MVVSDGARRAEEGAAGPGARVPRLELILFAESRDGFVVLAEGGEIVPLRLPAERRPGRDAGDGLGALVARAAKERFGLDVEYLGLLAAEPGPRRPRLTVGAVARGAQDFGRAGTRSRVLSMADLEARRGEVRDADLFAAAHGWYRASAVARDLPVRIRRAVDRSLLYLENHRSIEDGRWGWNLYMDGHSLGLLSTAEGILAHLHAGVTGDELSRPVASLVGMQNPDGGWQVRKSLVGAQSDQSVTESTCAVLWALHGVGRSSSDPVIADGLAWLESLQHDGGWPSAAPLDGAAPELRVFPTTCAVRTLARYGRGDAAKGVAWLRAAQNDDGGWGSRPAVAGQTQASSATHTAYTVIALLTAGVAATDPAVGRAVAYLRASFDPAKDEPWESSQDHSLINPATSARLEFRHFATPWALAALAMAGAGLDDPVILTGTDKLLGLQDPEGTWRSSLTGGARAMWATHDALYALRAVSDTLRETVAPVVVDPYRSRERAALEHCAAELLAGDDRAPAAGARRWWQTAWLSVLTVVVALVTLDRLAVFDALTSAKAGKAWAWAATAAVTLLVAVAPNVVGEEYRVWRSRRGGRRPGG
;
A
#
# COMPACT_ATOMS: atom_id res chain seq x y z
N MET A 1 -15.00 -32.19 -62.65
CA MET A 1 -15.69 -32.91 -61.55
C MET A 1 -14.70 -32.98 -60.40
N VAL A 2 -14.65 -32.04 -59.44
CA VAL A 2 -15.60 -31.81 -58.34
C VAL A 2 -16.11 -33.12 -57.73
N VAL A 3 -15.46 -33.57 -56.64
CA VAL A 3 -16.13 -34.07 -55.43
C VAL A 3 -15.26 -33.68 -54.24
N SER A 4 -15.84 -32.87 -53.35
CA SER A 4 -15.34 -32.52 -52.04
C SER A 4 -15.47 -33.70 -51.08
N ASP A 5 -14.48 -33.92 -50.21
CA ASP A 5 -14.67 -34.73 -49.03
C ASP A 5 -14.28 -33.93 -47.79
N GLY A 6 -15.28 -33.62 -46.99
CA GLY A 6 -15.18 -32.86 -45.75
C GLY A 6 -15.82 -33.65 -44.64
N ALA A 7 -15.04 -34.01 -43.63
CA ALA A 7 -15.43 -34.37 -42.25
C ALA A 7 -14.12 -34.66 -41.50
N ARG A 8 -13.85 -34.25 -40.25
CA ARG A 8 -14.71 -34.04 -39.09
C ARG A 8 -14.13 -32.91 -38.23
N ARG A 9 -14.92 -31.86 -37.99
CA ARG A 9 -14.80 -31.07 -36.76
C ARG A 9 -15.51 -31.86 -35.66
N ALA A 10 -14.83 -32.06 -34.53
CA ALA A 10 -15.46 -32.59 -33.32
C ALA A 10 -16.57 -31.62 -32.88
N GLU A 11 -17.80 -32.10 -32.89
CA GLU A 11 -18.95 -31.42 -32.31
C GLU A 11 -18.78 -31.36 -30.79
N GLU A 12 -18.71 -30.14 -30.26
CA GLU A 12 -18.88 -29.86 -28.84
C GLU A 12 -20.31 -30.23 -28.45
N GLY A 13 -20.42 -31.26 -27.60
CA GLY A 13 -21.68 -31.73 -27.05
C GLY A 13 -22.42 -30.63 -26.30
N ALA A 14 -23.71 -30.52 -26.60
CA ALA A 14 -24.65 -29.66 -25.92
C ALA A 14 -24.78 -30.05 -24.43
N ALA A 15 -24.17 -29.25 -23.55
CA ALA A 15 -24.55 -29.21 -22.14
C ALA A 15 -25.87 -28.43 -22.00
N GLY A 16 -26.81 -28.97 -21.22
CA GLY A 16 -28.11 -28.34 -20.89
C GLY A 16 -27.96 -26.97 -20.17
N PRO A 17 -29.06 -26.35 -19.71
CA PRO A 17 -29.04 -25.00 -19.14
C PRO A 17 -28.40 -25.01 -17.74
N GLY A 18 -27.08 -25.20 -17.70
CA GLY A 18 -26.23 -25.28 -16.52
C GLY A 18 -25.15 -24.21 -16.62
N ALA A 19 -25.04 -23.41 -15.56
CA ALA A 19 -24.00 -22.44 -15.21
C ALA A 19 -23.03 -21.98 -16.34
N ARG A 20 -23.10 -20.70 -16.70
CA ARG A 20 -22.14 -20.02 -17.58
C ARG A 20 -20.74 -20.03 -16.94
N VAL A 21 -19.92 -21.01 -17.29
CA VAL A 21 -18.57 -21.18 -16.76
C VAL A 21 -17.64 -20.02 -17.21
N PRO A 22 -16.92 -19.34 -16.29
CA PRO A 22 -16.00 -18.24 -16.62
C PRO A 22 -14.83 -18.70 -17.49
N ARG A 23 -14.25 -17.78 -18.28
CA ARG A 23 -12.99 -18.07 -18.99
C ARG A 23 -11.82 -17.71 -18.07
N LEU A 24 -10.96 -18.68 -17.78
CA LEU A 24 -9.82 -18.51 -16.86
C LEU A 24 -8.51 -18.36 -17.64
N GLU A 25 -7.86 -17.22 -17.50
CA GLU A 25 -6.54 -16.93 -18.06
C GLU A 25 -5.50 -16.94 -16.93
N LEU A 26 -4.35 -17.57 -17.18
CA LEU A 26 -3.29 -17.80 -16.21
C LEU A 26 -2.03 -17.07 -16.65
N ILE A 27 -1.64 -16.06 -15.88
CA ILE A 27 -0.32 -15.44 -15.94
C ILE A 27 0.59 -16.25 -15.01
N LEU A 28 1.46 -17.07 -15.60
CA LEU A 28 2.32 -18.00 -14.88
C LEU A 28 3.76 -17.53 -14.88
N PHE A 29 4.31 -17.20 -13.71
CA PHE A 29 5.73 -16.93 -13.54
C PHE A 29 6.49 -18.23 -13.25
N ALA A 30 7.54 -18.51 -14.01
CA ALA A 30 8.41 -19.67 -13.84
C ALA A 30 9.68 -19.25 -13.08
N GLU A 31 9.71 -19.54 -11.77
CA GLU A 31 10.80 -19.12 -10.87
C GLU A 31 12.16 -19.67 -11.30
N SER A 32 12.23 -20.92 -11.77
CA SER A 32 13.48 -21.55 -12.21
C SER A 32 14.05 -20.99 -13.52
N ARG A 33 13.28 -20.21 -14.27
CA ARG A 33 13.69 -19.62 -15.54
C ARG A 33 13.61 -18.09 -15.56
N ASP A 34 13.25 -17.49 -14.44
CA ASP A 34 13.10 -16.05 -14.26
C ASP A 34 12.27 -15.38 -15.38
N GLY A 35 11.09 -15.93 -15.66
CA GLY A 35 10.26 -15.42 -16.75
C GLY A 35 8.84 -15.98 -16.78
N PHE A 36 7.99 -15.39 -17.60
CA PHE A 36 6.60 -15.77 -17.75
C PHE A 36 6.40 -16.78 -18.86
N VAL A 37 5.57 -17.79 -18.58
CA VAL A 37 5.11 -18.76 -19.59
C VAL A 37 4.00 -18.11 -20.41
N VAL A 38 4.26 -17.89 -21.69
CA VAL A 38 3.36 -17.19 -22.61
C VAL A 38 3.11 -18.02 -23.87
N LEU A 39 2.02 -17.72 -24.58
CA LEU A 39 1.67 -18.31 -25.87
C LEU A 39 1.77 -17.26 -26.97
N ALA A 40 2.22 -17.66 -28.16
CA ALA A 40 2.15 -16.84 -29.37
C ALA A 40 0.91 -17.22 -30.20
N GLU A 41 -0.06 -16.31 -30.28
CA GLU A 41 -1.30 -16.47 -31.06
C GLU A 41 -1.49 -15.28 -32.02
N GLY A 42 -1.49 -15.53 -33.33
CA GLY A 42 -1.82 -14.48 -34.32
C GLY A 42 -0.89 -13.27 -34.37
N GLY A 43 0.32 -13.36 -33.81
CA GLY A 43 1.25 -12.23 -33.67
C GLY A 43 1.22 -11.57 -32.29
N GLU A 44 0.26 -11.92 -31.44
CA GLU A 44 0.20 -11.47 -30.04
C GLU A 44 0.84 -12.46 -29.08
N ILE A 45 1.36 -11.93 -27.98
CA ILE A 45 1.77 -12.67 -26.78
C ILE A 45 0.60 -12.66 -25.80
N VAL A 46 0.12 -13.84 -25.42
CA VAL A 46 -1.06 -14.01 -24.54
C VAL A 46 -0.77 -14.94 -23.36
N PRO A 47 -1.49 -14.80 -22.23
CA PRO A 47 -1.40 -15.72 -21.10
C PRO A 47 -1.89 -17.13 -21.44
N LEU A 48 -1.57 -18.10 -20.57
CA LEU A 48 -2.09 -19.47 -20.66
C LEU A 48 -3.61 -19.47 -20.44
N ARG A 49 -4.29 -20.48 -20.98
CA ARG A 49 -5.74 -20.67 -20.81
C ARG A 49 -6.00 -21.93 -20.01
N LEU A 50 -6.78 -21.79 -18.94
CA LEU A 50 -7.21 -22.91 -18.11
C LEU A 50 -8.67 -23.29 -18.43
N PRO A 51 -8.98 -24.59 -18.57
CA PRO A 51 -10.37 -25.03 -18.66
C PRO A 51 -11.05 -24.81 -17.30
N ALA A 52 -12.21 -24.17 -17.29
CA ALA A 52 -12.95 -23.84 -16.07
C ALA A 52 -14.13 -24.80 -15.82
N GLU A 53 -14.04 -26.07 -16.21
CA GLU A 53 -15.13 -27.01 -15.99
C GLU A 53 -15.27 -27.38 -14.50
N ARG A 54 -16.33 -26.88 -13.86
CA ARG A 54 -16.72 -27.30 -12.51
C ARG A 54 -17.28 -28.72 -12.57
N ARG A 55 -16.72 -29.66 -11.80
CA ARG A 55 -17.30 -31.01 -11.66
C ARG A 55 -18.27 -31.02 -10.47
N PRO A 56 -19.57 -31.29 -10.69
CA PRO A 56 -20.54 -31.34 -9.59
C PRO A 56 -20.17 -32.45 -8.59
N GLY A 57 -20.15 -32.11 -7.30
CA GLY A 57 -19.93 -33.06 -6.19
C GLY A 57 -18.50 -33.16 -5.63
N ARG A 58 -17.46 -32.75 -6.37
CA ARG A 58 -16.06 -32.69 -5.85
C ARG A 58 -15.59 -31.28 -5.49
N ASP A 59 -16.16 -30.26 -6.12
CA ASP A 59 -15.69 -28.86 -6.04
C ASP A 59 -16.52 -27.97 -5.12
N ALA A 60 -17.46 -28.55 -4.36
CA ALA A 60 -18.32 -27.81 -3.45
C ALA A 60 -17.58 -27.49 -2.14
N GLY A 61 -16.76 -26.44 -2.15
CA GLY A 61 -16.01 -25.97 -0.99
C GLY A 61 -14.59 -25.47 -1.29
N ASP A 62 -14.03 -25.85 -2.44
CA ASP A 62 -12.68 -25.47 -2.85
C ASP A 62 -12.64 -24.01 -3.37
N GLY A 63 -11.74 -23.19 -2.83
CA GLY A 63 -11.49 -21.81 -3.29
C GLY A 63 -10.82 -21.76 -4.68
N LEU A 64 -10.82 -20.57 -5.32
CA LEU A 64 -10.28 -20.35 -6.68
C LEU A 64 -8.83 -20.86 -6.85
N GLY A 65 -8.00 -20.72 -5.81
CA GLY A 65 -6.61 -21.19 -5.84
C GLY A 65 -6.46 -22.70 -6.01
N ALA A 66 -7.30 -23.50 -5.33
CA ALA A 66 -7.28 -24.96 -5.47
C ALA A 66 -7.71 -25.39 -6.88
N LEU A 67 -8.68 -24.68 -7.47
CA LEU A 67 -9.11 -24.89 -8.85
C LEU A 67 -7.98 -24.57 -9.84
N VAL A 68 -7.27 -23.45 -9.66
CA VAL A 68 -6.14 -23.06 -10.50
C VAL A 68 -5.01 -24.08 -10.42
N ALA A 69 -4.61 -24.48 -9.21
CA ALA A 69 -3.53 -25.45 -9.00
C ALA A 69 -3.84 -26.80 -9.66
N ARG A 70 -5.06 -27.29 -9.48
CA ARG A 70 -5.53 -28.54 -10.09
C ARG A 70 -5.61 -28.44 -11.62
N ALA A 71 -6.22 -27.38 -12.15
CA ALA A 71 -6.35 -27.18 -13.59
C ALA A 71 -4.98 -27.08 -14.28
N ALA A 72 -4.00 -26.39 -13.66
CA ALA A 72 -2.63 -26.32 -14.15
C ALA A 72 -1.95 -27.70 -14.12
N LYS A 73 -2.14 -28.49 -13.05
CA LYS A 73 -1.59 -29.84 -12.94
C LYS A 73 -2.18 -30.80 -13.97
N GLU A 74 -3.49 -30.81 -14.15
CA GLU A 74 -4.18 -31.69 -15.09
C GLU A 74 -3.88 -31.33 -16.56
N ARG A 75 -3.89 -30.04 -16.88
CA ARG A 75 -3.73 -29.57 -18.27
C ARG A 75 -2.27 -29.54 -18.71
N PHE A 76 -1.38 -29.07 -17.84
CA PHE A 76 0.01 -28.79 -18.19
C PHE A 76 1.01 -29.66 -17.43
N GLY A 77 0.60 -30.43 -16.41
CA GLY A 77 1.51 -31.18 -15.56
C GLY A 77 2.29 -30.32 -14.55
N LEU A 78 1.93 -29.03 -14.42
CA LEU A 78 2.66 -28.04 -13.64
C LEU A 78 2.12 -27.96 -12.21
N ASP A 79 3.03 -27.91 -11.25
CA ASP A 79 2.70 -27.60 -9.85
C ASP A 79 2.80 -26.10 -9.65
N VAL A 80 1.67 -25.44 -9.41
CA VAL A 80 1.62 -23.98 -9.30
C VAL A 80 1.08 -23.55 -7.94
N GLU A 81 1.70 -22.51 -7.39
CA GLU A 81 1.18 -21.78 -6.24
C GLU A 81 0.37 -20.59 -6.75
N TYR A 82 -0.89 -20.51 -6.32
CA TYR A 82 -1.79 -19.43 -6.70
C TYR A 82 -1.41 -18.12 -5.99
N LEU A 83 -1.22 -17.04 -6.75
CA LEU A 83 -0.90 -15.72 -6.21
C LEU A 83 -2.14 -14.87 -5.95
N GLY A 84 -3.20 -15.03 -6.77
CA GLY A 84 -4.47 -14.30 -6.62
C GLY A 84 -5.15 -13.94 -7.94
N LEU A 85 -6.26 -13.20 -7.87
CA LEU A 85 -7.01 -12.70 -9.04
C LEU A 85 -6.49 -11.33 -9.48
N LEU A 86 -5.86 -11.25 -10.66
CA LEU A 86 -5.27 -10.02 -11.18
C LEU A 86 -6.31 -9.10 -11.83
N ALA A 87 -7.28 -9.68 -12.53
CA ALA A 87 -8.36 -8.95 -13.16
C ALA A 87 -9.62 -9.82 -13.29
N ALA A 88 -10.78 -9.17 -13.22
CA ALA A 88 -12.06 -9.74 -13.58
C ALA A 88 -12.76 -8.79 -14.54
N GLU A 89 -13.03 -9.24 -15.76
CA GLU A 89 -13.67 -8.45 -16.79
C GLU A 89 -15.05 -9.01 -17.14
N PRO A 90 -16.06 -8.14 -17.24
CA PRO A 90 -17.36 -8.54 -17.75
C PRO A 90 -17.24 -8.94 -19.23
N GLY A 91 -17.92 -10.03 -19.61
CA GLY A 91 -17.94 -10.50 -20.98
C GLY A 91 -19.37 -10.79 -21.45
N PRO A 92 -19.69 -10.61 -22.75
CA PRO A 92 -21.07 -10.64 -23.26
C PRO A 92 -21.79 -11.99 -23.10
N ARG A 93 -21.07 -13.06 -22.75
CA ARG A 93 -21.64 -14.39 -22.42
C ARG A 93 -21.07 -15.03 -21.16
N ARG A 94 -19.80 -14.76 -20.83
CA ARG A 94 -19.05 -15.35 -19.70
C ARG A 94 -18.01 -14.32 -19.23
N PRO A 95 -17.81 -14.12 -17.91
CA PRO A 95 -16.77 -13.22 -17.41
C PRO A 95 -15.39 -13.84 -17.67
N ARG A 96 -14.40 -12.97 -17.91
CA ARG A 96 -12.99 -13.33 -18.09
C ARG A 96 -12.27 -13.07 -16.78
N LEU A 97 -11.67 -14.10 -16.20
CA LEU A 97 -10.90 -14.02 -14.96
C LEU A 97 -9.44 -14.25 -15.31
N THR A 98 -8.58 -13.28 -14.98
CA THR A 98 -7.13 -13.40 -15.14
C THR A 98 -6.51 -13.59 -13.77
N VAL A 99 -5.82 -14.71 -13.57
CA VAL A 99 -5.19 -15.08 -12.30
C VAL A 99 -3.67 -15.13 -12.44
N GLY A 100 -2.98 -14.77 -11.35
CA GLY A 100 -1.55 -14.92 -11.22
C GLY A 100 -1.21 -16.22 -10.50
N ALA A 101 -0.18 -16.91 -10.96
CA ALA A 101 0.40 -18.05 -10.25
C ALA A 101 1.92 -18.13 -10.48
N VAL A 102 2.60 -18.87 -9.61
CA VAL A 102 4.03 -19.16 -9.74
C VAL A 102 4.26 -20.67 -9.83
N ALA A 103 5.07 -21.08 -10.80
CA ALA A 103 5.62 -22.43 -10.89
C ALA A 103 7.00 -22.45 -10.20
N ARG A 104 7.09 -23.15 -9.07
CA ARG A 104 8.33 -23.24 -8.27
C ARG A 104 9.19 -24.41 -8.69
N GLY A 105 10.51 -24.23 -8.61
CA GLY A 105 11.48 -25.27 -8.92
C GLY A 105 11.57 -25.62 -10.41
N ALA A 106 12.36 -26.65 -10.73
CA ALA A 106 12.54 -27.12 -12.10
C ALA A 106 11.27 -27.86 -12.57
N GLN A 107 10.59 -27.30 -13.57
CA GLN A 107 9.39 -27.89 -14.18
C GLN A 107 9.53 -27.96 -15.70
N ASP A 108 8.86 -28.94 -16.31
CA ASP A 108 8.79 -29.09 -17.76
C ASP A 108 7.60 -28.29 -18.32
N PHE A 109 7.91 -27.16 -18.96
CA PHE A 109 6.92 -26.29 -19.59
C PHE A 109 6.54 -26.74 -21.02
N GLY A 110 7.13 -27.81 -21.56
CA GLY A 110 6.85 -28.30 -22.92
C GLY A 110 5.40 -28.74 -23.13
N ARG A 111 4.70 -29.10 -22.06
CA ARG A 111 3.26 -29.44 -22.08
C ARG A 111 2.32 -28.23 -22.09
N ALA A 112 2.84 -27.01 -21.90
CA ALA A 112 2.05 -25.78 -22.00
C ALA A 112 1.58 -25.48 -23.45
N GLY A 113 2.16 -26.17 -24.44
CA GLY A 113 1.75 -26.15 -25.85
C GLY A 113 2.95 -26.00 -26.77
N THR A 114 2.85 -26.48 -28.02
CA THR A 114 3.95 -26.39 -29.01
C THR A 114 4.38 -24.96 -29.38
N ARG A 115 3.63 -23.94 -28.95
CA ARG A 115 3.93 -22.50 -29.13
C ARG A 115 4.22 -21.76 -27.82
N SER A 116 4.39 -22.46 -26.70
CA SER A 116 4.71 -21.81 -25.43
C SER A 116 6.18 -21.35 -25.40
N ARG A 117 6.43 -20.16 -24.86
CA ARG A 117 7.77 -19.61 -24.62
C ARG A 117 7.84 -19.10 -23.19
N VAL A 118 9.06 -19.00 -22.66
CA VAL A 118 9.33 -18.28 -21.43
C VAL A 118 10.02 -16.98 -21.80
N LEU A 119 9.43 -15.85 -21.42
CA LEU A 119 9.98 -14.51 -21.67
C LEU A 119 10.24 -13.81 -20.34
N SER A 120 11.38 -13.15 -20.21
CA SER A 120 11.67 -12.33 -19.03
C SER A 120 10.72 -11.12 -18.97
N MET A 121 10.62 -10.46 -17.81
CA MET A 121 9.85 -9.21 -17.72
C MET A 121 10.40 -8.14 -18.68
N ALA A 122 11.72 -8.05 -18.82
CA ALA A 122 12.38 -7.13 -19.74
C ALA A 122 12.01 -7.40 -21.21
N ASP A 123 11.92 -8.68 -21.61
CA ASP A 123 11.50 -9.05 -22.96
C ASP A 123 10.02 -8.66 -23.23
N LEU A 124 9.16 -8.82 -22.22
CA LEU A 124 7.76 -8.42 -22.30
C LEU A 124 7.61 -6.90 -22.40
N GLU A 125 8.41 -6.14 -21.66
CA GLU A 125 8.43 -4.67 -21.71
C GLU A 125 8.95 -4.17 -23.06
N ALA A 126 10.04 -4.75 -23.57
CA ALA A 126 10.58 -4.42 -24.88
C ALA A 126 9.58 -4.68 -26.01
N ARG A 127 8.67 -5.66 -25.80
CA ARG A 127 7.62 -6.04 -26.76
C ARG A 127 6.22 -5.64 -26.29
N ARG A 128 6.10 -4.59 -25.46
CA ARG A 128 4.82 -4.19 -24.82
C ARG A 128 3.66 -4.05 -25.81
N GLY A 129 3.93 -3.59 -27.03
CA GLY A 129 2.91 -3.44 -28.08
C GLY A 129 2.38 -4.78 -28.66
N GLU A 130 3.09 -5.88 -28.47
CA GLU A 130 2.70 -7.23 -28.88
C GLU A 130 2.08 -8.03 -27.71
N VAL A 131 2.22 -7.56 -26.47
CA VAL A 131 1.76 -8.25 -25.26
C VAL A 131 0.35 -7.81 -24.91
N ARG A 132 -0.59 -8.75 -24.98
CA ARG A 132 -1.95 -8.49 -24.51
C ARG A 132 -1.96 -8.38 -22.99
N ASP A 133 -2.59 -7.33 -22.48
CA ASP A 133 -2.73 -7.07 -21.05
C ASP A 133 -1.36 -6.96 -20.33
N ALA A 134 -0.38 -6.29 -20.96
CA ALA A 134 1.01 -6.16 -20.45
C ALA A 134 1.11 -5.68 -19.00
N ASP A 135 0.21 -4.78 -18.58
CA ASP A 135 0.16 -4.28 -17.21
C ASP A 135 -0.18 -5.38 -16.19
N LEU A 136 -0.93 -6.42 -16.58
CA LEU A 136 -1.23 -7.57 -15.73
C LEU A 136 0.00 -8.47 -15.53
N PHE A 137 0.91 -8.55 -16.51
CA PHE A 137 2.20 -9.23 -16.32
C PHE A 137 3.10 -8.46 -15.36
N ALA A 138 3.17 -7.13 -15.51
CA ALA A 138 3.91 -6.27 -14.56
C ALA A 138 3.33 -6.39 -13.14
N ALA A 139 2.00 -6.40 -13.01
CA ALA A 139 1.32 -6.60 -11.73
C ALA A 139 1.63 -7.98 -11.13
N ALA A 140 1.51 -9.06 -11.91
CA ALA A 140 1.82 -10.41 -11.48
C ALA A 140 3.29 -10.55 -11.05
N HIS A 141 4.21 -9.93 -11.79
CA HIS A 141 5.62 -9.89 -11.46
C HIS A 141 5.85 -9.18 -10.12
N GLY A 142 5.19 -8.04 -9.92
CA GLY A 142 5.18 -7.31 -8.66
C GLY A 142 4.67 -8.17 -7.50
N TRP A 143 3.59 -8.93 -7.68
CA TRP A 143 3.02 -9.81 -6.65
C TRP A 143 3.95 -10.97 -6.32
N TYR A 144 4.52 -11.60 -7.35
CA TYR A 144 5.49 -12.67 -7.17
C TYR A 144 6.71 -12.15 -6.41
N ARG A 145 7.29 -11.01 -6.84
CA ARG A 145 8.43 -10.40 -6.16
C ARG A 145 8.08 -10.05 -4.72
N ALA A 146 6.92 -9.47 -4.48
CA ALA A 146 6.46 -9.14 -3.14
C ALA A 146 6.33 -10.40 -2.25
N SER A 147 5.73 -11.48 -2.76
CA SER A 147 5.61 -12.77 -2.07
C SER A 147 6.97 -13.44 -1.81
N ALA A 148 7.87 -13.40 -2.79
CA ALA A 148 9.21 -13.95 -2.66
C ALA A 148 10.05 -13.17 -1.63
N VAL A 149 10.11 -11.84 -1.79
CA VAL A 149 10.82 -10.93 -0.89
C VAL A 149 10.28 -11.06 0.53
N ALA A 150 8.96 -11.03 0.73
CA ALA A 150 8.35 -11.09 2.06
C ALA A 150 8.72 -12.36 2.84
N ARG A 151 8.87 -13.51 2.18
CA ARG A 151 9.25 -14.78 2.84
C ARG A 151 10.67 -14.77 3.38
N ASP A 152 11.62 -14.21 2.62
CA ASP A 152 13.03 -14.20 2.99
C ASP A 152 13.41 -12.96 3.82
N LEU A 153 12.55 -11.94 3.85
CA LEU A 153 12.85 -10.65 4.48
C LEU A 153 13.27 -10.78 5.95
N PRO A 154 12.56 -11.52 6.82
CA PRO A 154 12.95 -11.63 8.23
C PRO A 154 14.35 -12.23 8.43
N VAL A 155 14.76 -13.17 7.57
CA VAL A 155 16.09 -13.78 7.59
C VAL A 155 17.13 -12.81 7.06
N ARG A 156 16.83 -12.09 5.97
CA ARG A 156 17.72 -11.08 5.39
C ARG A 156 17.97 -9.91 6.35
N ILE A 157 16.93 -9.42 7.02
CA ILE A 157 17.03 -8.37 8.04
C ILE A 157 17.96 -8.83 9.17
N ARG A 158 17.72 -10.02 9.73
CA ARG A 158 18.56 -10.56 10.81
C ARG A 158 20.03 -10.68 10.40
N ARG A 159 20.30 -11.27 9.22
CA ARG A 159 21.67 -11.37 8.69
C ARG A 159 22.31 -10.01 8.45
N ALA A 160 21.54 -9.02 8.03
CA ALA A 160 22.03 -7.66 7.84
C ALA A 160 22.43 -7.04 9.19
N VAL A 161 21.58 -7.16 10.20
CA VAL A 161 21.85 -6.69 11.58
C VAL A 161 23.09 -7.36 12.16
N ASP A 162 23.19 -8.69 12.09
CA ASP A 162 24.32 -9.46 12.63
C ASP A 162 25.65 -9.04 11.99
N ARG A 163 25.68 -8.83 10.67
CA ARG A 163 26.88 -8.34 9.97
C ARG A 163 27.28 -6.96 10.44
N SER A 164 26.33 -6.06 10.63
CA SER A 164 26.62 -4.70 11.12
C SER A 164 27.16 -4.70 12.53
N LEU A 165 26.60 -5.52 13.43
CA LEU A 165 27.14 -5.65 14.78
C LEU A 165 28.59 -6.12 14.77
N LEU A 166 28.88 -7.18 14.02
CA LEU A 166 30.25 -7.68 13.87
C LEU A 166 31.18 -6.59 13.30
N TYR A 167 30.72 -5.81 12.33
CA TYR A 167 31.50 -4.71 11.79
C TYR A 167 31.79 -3.65 12.86
N LEU A 168 30.76 -3.19 13.56
CA LEU A 168 30.86 -2.14 14.57
C LEU A 168 31.75 -2.54 15.75
N GLU A 169 31.72 -3.81 16.17
CA GLU A 169 32.60 -4.34 17.20
C GLU A 169 34.07 -4.30 16.81
N ASN A 170 34.38 -4.63 15.55
CA ASN A 170 35.73 -4.66 15.02
C ASN A 170 36.31 -3.26 14.69
N HIS A 171 35.47 -2.23 14.63
CA HIS A 171 35.86 -0.87 14.24
C HIS A 171 35.58 0.17 15.33
N ARG A 172 35.71 -0.24 16.61
CA ARG A 172 35.68 0.70 17.75
C ARG A 172 36.95 1.54 17.78
N SER A 173 36.79 2.81 18.12
CA SER A 173 37.88 3.73 18.40
C SER A 173 38.18 3.80 19.90
N ILE A 174 39.46 3.91 20.24
CA ILE A 174 39.93 4.17 21.61
C ILE A 174 40.85 5.39 21.59
N GLU A 175 40.48 6.42 22.34
CA GLU A 175 41.24 7.69 22.45
C GLU A 175 41.27 8.11 23.92
N ASP A 176 42.46 8.31 24.50
CA ASP A 176 42.65 8.73 25.90
C ASP A 176 41.87 7.90 26.93
N GLY A 177 41.84 6.58 26.73
CA GLY A 177 41.10 5.64 27.60
C GLY A 177 39.57 5.67 27.42
N ARG A 178 39.05 6.50 26.51
CA ARG A 178 37.64 6.57 26.12
C ARG A 178 37.37 5.68 24.92
N TRP A 179 36.16 5.15 24.84
CA TRP A 179 35.71 4.15 23.88
C TRP A 179 34.53 4.67 23.08
N GLY A 180 34.46 4.30 21.80
CA GLY A 180 33.30 4.61 20.97
C GLY A 180 33.60 4.43 19.49
N TRP A 181 33.10 5.33 18.67
CA TRP A 181 33.24 5.30 17.22
C TRP A 181 33.49 6.71 16.68
N ASN A 182 33.99 6.80 15.45
CA ASN A 182 34.00 8.04 14.69
C ASN A 182 33.21 7.90 13.38
N LEU A 183 33.10 9.02 12.67
CA LEU A 183 32.29 9.18 11.47
C LEU A 183 32.55 8.08 10.43
N TYR A 184 33.82 7.72 10.21
CA TYR A 184 34.24 6.78 9.16
C TYR A 184 34.66 5.40 9.68
N MET A 185 34.50 5.16 10.99
CA MET A 185 34.81 3.89 11.66
C MET A 185 36.23 3.38 11.32
N ASP A 186 37.22 4.28 11.34
CA ASP A 186 38.63 3.96 11.03
C ASP A 186 39.46 3.52 12.25
N GLY A 187 38.87 3.60 13.45
CA GLY A 187 39.49 3.20 14.72
C GLY A 187 40.49 4.19 15.31
N HIS A 188 40.74 5.36 14.69
CA HIS A 188 41.84 6.26 15.08
C HIS A 188 41.41 7.45 15.95
N SER A 189 40.15 7.86 15.89
CA SER A 189 39.66 9.00 16.66
C SER A 189 38.27 8.74 17.22
N LEU A 190 37.88 9.50 18.25
CA LEU A 190 36.57 9.42 18.85
C LEU A 190 35.67 10.57 18.38
N GLY A 191 34.50 10.24 17.83
CA GLY A 191 33.44 11.19 17.49
C GLY A 191 32.29 11.09 18.48
N LEU A 192 31.85 12.20 19.07
CA LEU A 192 30.74 12.22 20.04
C LEU A 192 29.43 11.72 19.43
N LEU A 193 29.01 12.36 18.33
CA LEU A 193 27.80 12.01 17.60
C LEU A 193 27.85 10.55 17.11
N SER A 194 28.96 10.16 16.49
CA SER A 194 29.17 8.78 16.01
C SER A 194 29.18 7.75 17.15
N THR A 195 29.65 8.12 18.34
CA THR A 195 29.60 7.23 19.50
C THR A 195 28.16 7.04 19.98
N ALA A 196 27.35 8.10 20.00
CA ALA A 196 25.93 8.00 20.31
C ALA A 196 25.19 7.14 19.27
N GLU A 197 25.45 7.37 17.98
CA GLU A 197 24.92 6.55 16.87
C GLU A 197 25.35 5.08 16.99
N GLY A 198 26.59 4.82 17.38
CA GLY A 198 27.10 3.47 17.62
C GLY A 198 26.35 2.75 18.75
N ILE A 199 26.11 3.43 19.87
CA ILE A 199 25.28 2.89 20.98
C ILE A 199 23.86 2.62 20.49
N LEU A 200 23.23 3.57 19.79
CA LEU A 200 21.88 3.43 19.26
C LEU A 200 21.79 2.27 18.25
N ALA A 201 22.77 2.11 17.37
CA ALA A 201 22.86 0.99 16.43
C ALA A 201 22.82 -0.36 17.15
N HIS A 202 23.59 -0.52 18.23
CA HIS A 202 23.56 -1.73 19.05
C HIS A 202 22.19 -1.94 19.72
N LEU A 203 21.60 -0.88 20.27
CA LEU A 203 20.27 -0.94 20.88
C LEU A 203 19.17 -1.32 19.87
N HIS A 204 19.23 -0.80 18.64
CA HIS A 204 18.29 -1.14 17.56
C HIS A 204 18.44 -2.60 17.14
N ALA A 205 19.66 -3.11 17.15
CA ALA A 205 19.97 -4.53 16.93
C ALA A 205 19.57 -5.45 18.10
N GLY A 206 19.14 -4.88 19.24
CA GLY A 206 18.68 -5.64 20.41
C GLY A 206 19.80 -6.05 21.37
N VAL A 207 20.98 -5.46 21.27
CA VAL A 207 22.06 -5.64 22.25
C VAL A 207 21.63 -5.04 23.59
N THR A 208 21.83 -5.81 24.67
CA THR A 208 21.51 -5.42 26.04
C THR A 208 22.67 -5.77 26.97
N GLY A 209 22.82 -5.06 28.08
CA GLY A 209 23.82 -5.35 29.11
C GLY A 209 25.07 -4.46 29.04
N ASP A 210 26.15 -4.93 29.65
CA ASP A 210 27.32 -4.11 29.97
C ASP A 210 28.27 -3.82 28.79
N GLU A 211 28.01 -4.38 27.61
CA GLU A 211 28.85 -4.19 26.41
C GLU A 211 28.96 -2.71 25.99
N LEU A 212 27.93 -1.93 26.30
CA LEU A 212 27.84 -0.50 25.99
C LEU A 212 28.36 0.40 27.13
N SER A 213 28.79 -0.17 28.27
CA SER A 213 29.20 0.59 29.46
C SER A 213 30.37 1.56 29.19
N ARG A 214 31.39 1.15 28.44
CA ARG A 214 32.56 1.99 28.14
C ARG A 214 32.24 3.14 27.18
N PRO A 215 31.53 2.93 26.05
CA PRO A 215 31.01 4.03 25.23
C PRO A 215 30.10 4.99 26.00
N VAL A 216 29.19 4.47 26.84
CA VAL A 216 28.32 5.30 27.68
C VAL A 216 29.12 6.17 28.64
N ALA A 217 30.09 5.58 29.36
CA ALA A 217 30.97 6.34 30.27
C ALA A 217 31.77 7.43 29.52
N SER A 218 32.14 7.15 28.26
CA SER A 218 32.85 8.11 27.43
C SER A 218 31.97 9.31 27.08
N LEU A 219 30.70 9.11 26.69
CA LEU A 219 29.75 10.20 26.43
C LEU A 219 29.51 11.03 27.69
N VAL A 220 29.27 10.39 28.83
CA VAL A 220 29.05 11.05 30.12
C VAL A 220 30.23 11.95 30.48
N GLY A 221 31.45 11.44 30.40
CA GLY A 221 32.65 12.22 30.73
C GLY A 221 33.05 13.27 29.70
N MET A 222 32.28 13.46 28.62
CA MET A 222 32.54 14.46 27.55
C MET A 222 31.42 15.51 27.49
N GLN A 223 30.54 15.58 28.48
CA GLN A 223 29.58 16.67 28.60
C GLN A 223 30.33 17.99 28.85
N ASN A 224 29.89 19.05 28.19
CA ASN A 224 30.41 20.39 28.41
C ASN A 224 29.89 20.97 29.75
N PRO A 225 30.57 21.98 30.34
CA PRO A 225 30.12 22.61 31.58
C PRO A 225 28.73 23.26 31.52
N ASP A 226 28.23 23.56 30.32
CA ASP A 226 26.90 24.10 30.08
C ASP A 226 25.80 23.01 30.06
N GLY A 227 26.18 21.74 30.17
CA GLY A 227 25.29 20.58 30.12
C GLY A 227 25.12 19.98 28.71
N GLY A 228 25.50 20.69 27.65
CA GLY A 228 25.37 20.18 26.28
C GLY A 228 26.54 19.31 25.83
N TRP A 229 26.46 18.80 24.60
CA TRP A 229 27.55 18.09 23.93
C TRP A 229 27.90 18.74 22.59
N GLN A 230 29.20 18.90 22.35
CA GLN A 230 29.76 19.44 21.11
C GLN A 230 29.85 18.39 19.98
N VAL A 231 30.25 18.83 18.79
CA VAL A 231 30.72 17.94 17.71
C VAL A 231 32.25 18.03 17.60
N ARG A 232 32.93 16.92 17.86
CA ARG A 232 34.39 16.84 17.78
C ARG A 232 34.85 16.41 16.38
N LYS A 233 35.84 17.11 15.82
CA LYS A 233 36.63 16.70 14.63
C LYS A 233 35.88 16.57 13.29
N SER A 234 34.56 16.78 13.26
CA SER A 234 33.73 16.69 12.04
C SER A 234 33.17 18.04 11.57
N LEU A 235 33.67 19.15 12.13
CA LEU A 235 33.32 20.50 11.69
C LEU A 235 34.17 20.92 10.49
N VAL A 236 33.55 21.65 9.57
CA VAL A 236 34.17 22.26 8.40
C VAL A 236 34.55 23.71 8.73
N GLY A 237 35.70 24.16 8.23
CA GLY A 237 36.21 25.52 8.42
C GLY A 237 37.08 25.65 9.67
N ALA A 238 36.50 25.46 10.85
CA ALA A 238 37.22 25.52 12.13
C ALA A 238 36.63 24.52 13.15
N GLN A 239 37.41 24.22 14.19
CA GLN A 239 36.89 23.50 15.36
C GLN A 239 36.09 24.46 16.25
N SER A 240 35.18 23.90 17.04
CA SER A 240 34.38 24.63 18.03
C SER A 240 34.04 23.70 19.18
N ASP A 241 34.14 24.23 20.39
CA ASP A 241 33.86 23.51 21.64
C ASP A 241 32.41 23.69 22.08
N GLN A 242 31.64 24.48 21.32
CA GLN A 242 30.24 24.79 21.61
C GLN A 242 29.37 23.54 21.56
N SER A 243 28.45 23.47 22.51
CA SER A 243 27.39 22.47 22.53
C SER A 243 26.46 22.63 21.33
N VAL A 244 26.05 21.51 20.74
CA VAL A 244 25.26 21.42 19.50
C VAL A 244 23.99 20.63 19.78
N THR A 245 22.84 21.12 19.32
CA THR A 245 21.51 20.55 19.58
C THR A 245 21.44 19.10 19.13
N GLU A 246 21.91 18.81 17.93
CA GLU A 246 21.86 17.48 17.31
C GLU A 246 22.74 16.48 18.05
N SER A 247 23.96 16.88 18.44
CA SER A 247 24.88 16.04 19.23
C SER A 247 24.32 15.77 20.62
N THR A 248 23.83 16.82 21.30
CA THR A 248 23.17 16.72 22.61
C THR A 248 21.96 15.78 22.55
N CYS A 249 21.09 15.93 21.56
CA CYS A 249 19.92 15.07 21.38
C CYS A 249 20.31 13.62 21.08
N ALA A 250 21.33 13.38 20.25
CA ALA A 250 21.80 12.02 19.96
C ALA A 250 22.36 11.34 21.22
N VAL A 251 23.16 12.05 22.01
CA VAL A 251 23.70 11.54 23.28
C VAL A 251 22.56 11.25 24.27
N LEU A 252 21.64 12.21 24.48
CA LEU A 252 20.50 12.01 25.37
C LEU A 252 19.60 10.87 24.91
N TRP A 253 19.43 10.65 23.60
CA TRP A 253 18.70 9.51 23.04
C TRP A 253 19.41 8.19 23.32
N ALA A 254 20.73 8.12 23.11
CA ALA A 254 21.52 6.94 23.43
C ALA A 254 21.45 6.60 24.93
N LEU A 255 21.55 7.61 25.80
CA LEU A 255 21.49 7.44 27.26
C LEU A 255 20.09 7.01 27.73
N HIS A 256 19.02 7.56 27.14
CA HIS A 256 17.66 7.08 27.36
C HIS A 256 17.53 5.60 26.96
N GLY A 257 18.10 5.24 25.81
CA GLY A 257 18.04 3.90 25.25
C GLY A 257 18.69 2.82 26.12
N VAL A 258 19.76 3.18 26.86
CA VAL A 258 20.38 2.29 27.87
C VAL A 258 19.69 2.35 29.24
N GLY A 259 18.56 3.06 29.35
CA GLY A 259 17.73 3.09 30.56
C GLY A 259 18.10 4.17 31.59
N ARG A 260 18.92 5.17 31.23
CA ARG A 260 19.12 6.34 32.11
C ARG A 260 17.90 7.25 32.09
N SER A 261 17.53 7.75 33.27
CA SER A 261 16.33 8.55 33.49
C SER A 261 16.67 10.02 33.72
N SER A 262 15.65 10.87 33.74
CA SER A 262 15.80 12.31 34.01
C SER A 262 16.28 12.66 35.42
N SER A 263 16.38 11.68 36.34
CA SER A 263 16.95 11.89 37.67
C SER A 263 18.47 11.81 37.70
N ASP A 264 19.10 11.33 36.62
CA ASP A 264 20.55 11.34 36.47
C ASP A 264 21.04 12.77 36.22
N PRO A 265 21.98 13.32 37.03
CA PRO A 265 22.44 14.70 36.90
C PRO A 265 22.93 15.04 35.49
N VAL A 266 23.65 14.12 34.84
CA VAL A 266 24.17 14.32 33.47
C VAL A 266 23.03 14.51 32.48
N ILE A 267 21.95 13.75 32.64
CA ILE A 267 20.75 13.86 31.81
C ILE A 267 20.00 15.14 32.13
N ALA A 268 19.83 15.46 33.41
CA ALA A 268 19.14 16.66 33.86
C ALA A 268 19.80 17.94 33.31
N ASP A 269 21.13 18.03 33.37
CA ASP A 269 21.89 19.16 32.84
C ASP A 269 21.76 19.27 31.32
N GLY A 270 21.82 18.15 30.60
CA GLY A 270 21.61 18.13 29.15
C GLY A 270 20.20 18.53 28.72
N LEU A 271 19.19 18.09 29.46
CA LEU A 271 17.80 18.50 29.24
C LEU A 271 17.60 19.99 29.54
N ALA A 272 18.18 20.50 30.63
CA ALA A 272 18.12 21.91 30.99
C ALA A 272 18.78 22.79 29.93
N TRP A 273 19.94 22.39 29.41
CA TRP A 273 20.60 23.07 28.30
C TRP A 273 19.69 23.10 27.06
N LEU A 274 19.11 21.95 26.69
CA LEU A 274 18.24 21.85 25.51
C LEU A 274 16.97 22.71 25.65
N GLU A 275 16.36 22.75 26.84
CA GLU A 275 15.20 23.59 27.15
C GLU A 275 15.54 25.08 27.10
N SER A 276 16.72 25.47 27.60
CA SER A 276 17.18 26.87 27.57
C SER A 276 17.37 27.43 26.16
N LEU A 277 17.61 26.55 25.18
CA LEU A 277 17.88 26.92 23.79
C LEU A 277 16.60 27.06 22.94
N GLN A 278 15.45 26.66 23.46
CA GLN A 278 14.19 26.75 22.74
C GLN A 278 13.79 28.21 22.49
N HIS A 279 13.41 28.55 21.27
CA HIS A 279 12.88 29.87 20.91
C HIS A 279 11.65 29.76 20.01
N ASP A 280 10.51 30.32 20.44
CA ASP A 280 9.20 30.22 19.78
C ASP A 280 8.77 28.78 19.42
N GLY A 281 9.25 27.81 20.19
CA GLY A 281 9.02 26.39 19.94
C GLY A 281 9.99 25.75 18.93
N GLY A 282 10.79 26.53 18.20
CA GLY A 282 11.86 26.00 17.35
C GLY A 282 13.20 25.89 18.09
N TRP A 283 14.14 25.16 17.49
CA TRP A 283 15.52 25.07 17.94
C TRP A 283 16.52 25.42 16.84
N PRO A 284 17.59 26.18 17.16
CA PRO A 284 18.78 26.27 16.34
C PRO A 284 19.72 25.08 16.57
N SER A 285 20.76 24.93 15.74
CA SER A 285 21.81 23.91 15.94
C SER A 285 22.79 24.26 17.06
N ALA A 286 22.96 25.54 17.39
CA ALA A 286 23.84 26.02 18.46
C ALA A 286 23.29 27.31 19.08
N ALA A 287 23.79 27.68 20.25
CA ALA A 287 23.46 28.96 20.87
C ALA A 287 23.79 30.13 19.91
N PRO A 288 22.87 31.08 19.70
CA PRO A 288 23.15 32.24 18.88
C PRO A 288 24.27 33.09 19.51
N LEU A 289 24.97 33.86 18.68
CA LEU A 289 25.83 34.92 19.20
C LEU A 289 25.00 35.96 19.95
N ASP A 290 25.61 36.61 20.95
CA ASP A 290 24.99 37.70 21.68
C ASP A 290 24.42 38.76 20.72
N GLY A 291 23.11 38.99 20.81
CA GLY A 291 22.39 39.97 19.98
C GLY A 291 21.96 39.48 18.58
N ALA A 292 22.25 38.24 18.19
CA ALA A 292 21.76 37.65 16.94
C ALA A 292 20.44 36.89 17.16
N ALA A 293 19.53 36.97 16.19
CA ALA A 293 18.32 36.14 16.20
C ALA A 293 18.69 34.67 15.96
N PRO A 294 18.07 33.71 16.68
CA PRO A 294 18.35 32.30 16.50
C PRO A 294 17.85 31.80 15.13
N GLU A 295 18.69 31.04 14.43
CA GLU A 295 18.30 30.39 13.17
C GLU A 295 17.57 29.08 13.46
N LEU A 296 16.25 29.14 13.59
CA LEU A 296 15.40 27.97 13.85
C LEU A 296 15.34 27.07 12.62
N ARG A 297 15.59 25.78 12.80
CA ARG A 297 15.63 24.79 11.71
C ARG A 297 14.78 23.58 12.03
N VAL A 298 14.30 22.91 10.97
CA VAL A 298 13.43 21.74 11.11
C VAL A 298 14.20 20.59 11.77
N PHE A 299 15.38 20.22 11.26
CA PHE A 299 16.10 19.06 11.79
C PHE A 299 16.46 19.16 13.30
N PRO A 300 17.10 20.24 13.80
CA PRO A 300 17.34 20.41 15.24
C PRO A 300 16.05 20.38 16.07
N THR A 301 14.97 21.01 15.57
CA THR A 301 13.66 21.00 16.24
C THR A 301 13.10 19.58 16.35
N THR A 302 13.20 18.76 15.29
CA THR A 302 12.75 17.36 15.36
C THR A 302 13.57 16.53 16.35
N CYS A 303 14.88 16.75 16.42
CA CYS A 303 15.76 16.12 17.41
C CYS A 303 15.38 16.51 18.84
N ALA A 304 15.13 17.79 19.09
CA ALA A 304 14.74 18.30 20.40
C ALA A 304 13.36 17.77 20.83
N VAL A 305 12.35 17.87 19.95
CA VAL A 305 10.99 17.34 20.22
C VAL A 305 11.04 15.86 20.54
N ARG A 306 11.74 15.05 19.73
CA ARG A 306 11.87 13.62 19.97
C ARG A 306 12.53 13.32 21.31
N THR A 307 13.58 14.05 21.66
CA THR A 307 14.34 13.83 22.91
C THR A 307 13.52 14.24 24.13
N LEU A 308 12.95 15.45 24.12
CA LEU A 308 12.14 15.97 25.22
C LEU A 308 10.90 15.09 25.46
N ALA A 309 10.24 14.63 24.40
CA ALA A 309 9.11 13.70 24.49
C ALA A 309 9.48 12.38 25.18
N ARG A 310 10.64 11.79 24.85
CA ARG A 310 11.13 10.54 25.48
C ARG A 310 11.31 10.69 26.98
N TYR A 311 11.76 11.85 27.43
CA TYR A 311 11.92 12.16 28.85
C TYR A 311 10.66 12.76 29.50
N GLY A 312 9.53 12.80 28.80
CA GLY A 312 8.27 13.33 29.32
C GLY A 312 8.29 14.83 29.64
N ARG A 313 9.12 15.61 28.93
CA ARG A 313 9.28 17.06 29.15
C ARG A 313 8.23 17.85 28.38
N GLY A 314 7.60 18.82 29.06
CA GLY A 314 6.48 19.59 28.52
C GLY A 314 6.83 20.48 27.31
N ASP A 315 8.08 20.94 27.21
CA ASP A 315 8.54 21.82 26.13
C ASP A 315 8.49 21.18 24.74
N ALA A 316 8.39 19.83 24.66
CA ALA A 316 8.11 19.13 23.42
C ALA A 316 6.81 19.61 22.74
N ALA A 317 5.79 20.00 23.52
CA ALA A 317 4.50 20.44 22.98
C ALA A 317 4.61 21.74 22.17
N LYS A 318 5.48 22.67 22.59
CA LYS A 318 5.75 23.91 21.84
C LYS A 318 6.43 23.60 20.50
N GLY A 319 7.36 22.64 20.49
CA GLY A 319 7.99 22.18 19.25
C GLY A 319 7.05 21.46 18.31
N VAL A 320 6.11 20.67 18.83
CA VAL A 320 5.02 20.08 18.04
C VAL A 320 4.18 21.19 17.37
N ALA A 321 3.83 22.24 18.10
CA ALA A 321 3.09 23.37 17.55
C ALA A 321 3.87 24.10 16.45
N TRP A 322 5.17 24.36 16.68
CA TRP A 322 6.04 24.97 15.69
C TRP A 322 6.18 24.12 14.41
N LEU A 323 6.38 22.81 14.55
CA LEU A 323 6.49 21.88 13.40
C LEU A 323 5.20 21.86 12.59
N ARG A 324 4.02 21.87 13.22
CA ARG A 324 2.73 21.98 12.51
C ARG A 324 2.62 23.28 11.72
N ALA A 325 3.04 24.41 12.30
CA ALA A 325 3.03 25.70 11.63
C ALA A 325 4.06 25.79 10.48
N ALA A 326 5.15 25.03 10.55
CA ALA A 326 6.19 24.97 9.54
C ALA A 326 5.88 24.03 8.36
N GLN A 327 4.74 23.33 8.35
CA GLN A 327 4.38 22.40 7.28
C GLN A 327 4.05 23.15 5.98
N ASN A 328 4.64 22.71 4.87
CA ASN A 328 4.37 23.27 3.55
C ASN A 328 2.99 22.85 3.01
N ASP A 329 2.51 23.51 1.95
CA ASP A 329 1.20 23.22 1.32
C ASP A 329 1.12 21.81 0.72
N ASP A 330 2.25 21.24 0.28
CA ASP A 330 2.33 19.86 -0.23
C ASP A 330 2.30 18.79 0.88
N GLY A 331 2.29 19.20 2.16
CA GLY A 331 2.26 18.32 3.32
C GLY A 331 3.64 17.90 3.83
N GLY A 332 4.73 18.28 3.16
CA GLY A 332 6.08 18.00 3.59
C GLY A 332 6.72 19.13 4.39
N TRP A 333 8.00 18.92 4.74
CA TRP A 333 8.88 19.92 5.34
C TRP A 333 10.18 20.03 4.57
N GLY A 334 10.71 21.26 4.47
CA GLY A 334 12.10 21.52 4.08
C GLY A 334 13.04 21.64 5.28
N SER A 335 14.24 22.15 5.07
CA SER A 335 15.20 22.36 6.18
C SER A 335 14.86 23.55 7.09
N ARG A 336 14.06 24.49 6.58
CA ARG A 336 13.57 25.69 7.27
C ARG A 336 12.06 25.85 7.04
N PRO A 337 11.35 26.57 7.92
CA PRO A 337 9.97 26.97 7.64
C PRO A 337 9.94 27.95 6.45
N ALA A 338 8.82 27.97 5.72
CA ALA A 338 8.58 29.02 4.73
C ALA A 338 8.41 30.39 5.44
N VAL A 339 9.09 31.42 4.94
CA VAL A 339 9.02 32.79 5.50
C VAL A 339 8.57 33.77 4.42
N ALA A 340 7.58 34.61 4.75
CA ALA A 340 7.19 35.80 3.99
C ALA A 340 7.09 35.61 2.46
N GLY A 341 6.33 34.62 2.00
CA GLY A 341 6.07 34.37 0.58
C GLY A 341 7.18 33.64 -0.18
N GLN A 342 8.25 33.21 0.50
CA GLN A 342 9.23 32.28 -0.07
C GLN A 342 8.78 30.84 0.14
N THR A 343 8.64 30.10 -0.96
CA THR A 343 8.38 28.65 -0.91
C THR A 343 9.68 27.91 -0.61
N GLN A 344 9.74 27.20 0.51
CA GLN A 344 10.80 26.24 0.77
C GLN A 344 10.38 24.88 0.21
N ALA A 345 11.20 24.27 -0.64
CA ALA A 345 10.92 22.93 -1.15
C ALA A 345 10.91 21.91 -0.01
N SER A 346 9.87 21.08 0.03
CA SER A 346 9.83 19.91 0.91
C SER A 346 10.86 18.87 0.50
N SER A 347 11.30 18.06 1.46
CA SER A 347 12.19 16.92 1.23
C SER A 347 11.69 15.70 1.99
N ALA A 348 11.95 14.50 1.44
CA ALA A 348 11.59 13.25 2.10
C ALA A 348 12.26 13.12 3.48
N THR A 349 13.54 13.52 3.59
CA THR A 349 14.31 13.57 4.83
C THR A 349 13.60 14.35 5.95
N HIS A 350 13.38 15.65 5.76
CA HIS A 350 12.86 16.52 6.82
C HIS A 350 11.42 16.18 7.15
N THR A 351 10.66 15.73 6.16
CA THR A 351 9.30 15.21 6.36
C THR A 351 9.33 13.96 7.24
N ALA A 352 10.22 13.00 6.95
CA ALA A 352 10.35 11.79 7.73
C ALA A 352 10.79 12.05 9.19
N TYR A 353 11.80 12.89 9.41
CA TYR A 353 12.20 13.30 10.76
C TYR A 353 11.04 13.94 11.53
N THR A 354 10.26 14.78 10.86
CA THR A 354 9.12 15.46 11.48
C THR A 354 8.02 14.47 11.86
N VAL A 355 7.65 13.55 10.98
CA VAL A 355 6.68 12.47 11.29
C VAL A 355 7.13 11.69 12.52
N ILE A 356 8.39 11.26 12.57
CA ILE A 356 8.93 10.49 13.71
C ILE A 356 8.88 11.31 14.99
N ALA A 357 9.24 12.60 14.95
CA ALA A 357 9.20 13.48 16.11
C ALA A 357 7.77 13.69 16.63
N LEU A 358 6.81 13.95 15.73
CA LEU A 358 5.39 14.11 16.08
C LEU A 358 4.82 12.85 16.73
N LEU A 359 5.04 11.68 16.10
CA LEU A 359 4.58 10.39 16.62
C LEU A 359 5.24 10.06 17.97
N THR A 360 6.54 10.34 18.13
CA THR A 360 7.25 10.15 19.41
C THR A 360 6.69 11.07 20.51
N ALA A 361 6.23 12.27 20.14
CA ALA A 361 5.57 13.21 21.05
C ALA A 361 4.10 12.86 21.35
N GLY A 362 3.60 11.72 20.87
CA GLY A 362 2.24 11.25 21.13
C GLY A 362 1.18 11.87 20.23
N VAL A 363 1.57 12.55 19.14
CA VAL A 363 0.61 12.96 18.11
C VAL A 363 0.07 11.70 17.41
N ALA A 364 -1.25 11.59 17.29
CA ALA A 364 -1.88 10.42 16.67
C ALA A 364 -1.52 10.31 15.17
N ALA A 365 -1.39 9.08 14.66
CA ALA A 365 -1.16 8.84 13.23
C ALA A 365 -2.29 9.38 12.33
N THR A 366 -3.50 9.54 12.87
CA THR A 366 -4.66 10.14 12.20
C THR A 366 -4.66 11.67 12.21
N ASP A 367 -3.68 12.31 12.86
CA ASP A 367 -3.56 13.77 12.85
C ASP A 367 -3.39 14.29 11.41
N PRO A 368 -4.09 15.36 11.00
CA PRO A 368 -4.01 15.87 9.63
C PRO A 368 -2.59 16.21 9.17
N ALA A 369 -1.73 16.71 10.06
CA ALA A 369 -0.35 17.03 9.71
C ALA A 369 0.43 15.75 9.39
N VAL A 370 0.27 14.70 10.18
CA VAL A 370 0.90 13.38 9.96
C VAL A 370 0.35 12.73 8.70
N GLY A 371 -0.97 12.74 8.49
CA GLY A 371 -1.61 12.16 7.30
C GLY A 371 -1.13 12.78 6.00
N ARG A 372 -1.01 14.12 5.95
CA ARG A 372 -0.44 14.84 4.79
C ARG A 372 1.04 14.52 4.57
N ALA A 373 1.81 14.41 5.64
CA ALA A 373 3.23 14.03 5.58
C ALA A 373 3.44 12.63 5.00
N VAL A 374 2.63 11.66 5.46
CA VAL A 374 2.63 10.28 4.96
C VAL A 374 2.26 10.25 3.47
N ALA A 375 1.26 11.04 3.06
CA ALA A 375 0.90 11.17 1.65
C ALA A 375 2.07 11.73 0.81
N TYR A 376 2.77 12.76 1.32
CA TYR A 376 3.97 13.31 0.67
C TYR A 376 5.08 12.26 0.53
N LEU A 377 5.40 11.51 1.60
CA LEU A 377 6.42 10.45 1.55
C LEU A 377 6.09 9.37 0.53
N ARG A 378 4.81 9.00 0.41
CA ARG A 378 4.36 8.03 -0.60
C ARG A 378 4.43 8.59 -2.02
N ALA A 379 4.08 9.86 -2.22
CA ALA A 379 4.14 10.51 -3.52
C ALA A 379 5.59 10.74 -4.01
N SER A 380 6.54 10.91 -3.08
CA SER A 380 7.96 11.10 -3.38
C SER A 380 8.76 9.79 -3.49
N PHE A 381 8.13 8.63 -3.33
CA PHE A 381 8.76 7.32 -3.46
C PHE A 381 8.96 6.94 -4.93
N ASP A 382 10.21 6.65 -5.32
CA ASP A 382 10.58 6.20 -6.67
C ASP A 382 11.19 4.78 -6.62
N PRO A 383 10.44 3.72 -6.97
CA PRO A 383 10.94 2.34 -6.91
C PRO A 383 12.04 2.04 -7.94
N ALA A 384 12.24 2.89 -8.95
CA ALA A 384 13.27 2.68 -9.97
C ALA A 384 14.68 2.99 -9.45
N LYS A 385 14.80 3.86 -8.44
CA LYS A 385 16.08 4.23 -7.82
C LYS A 385 16.54 3.19 -6.80
N ASP A 386 17.85 3.15 -6.54
CA ASP A 386 18.40 2.32 -5.46
C ASP A 386 18.11 2.92 -4.09
N GLU A 387 18.11 4.25 -4.00
CA GLU A 387 17.52 5.02 -2.89
C GLU A 387 16.17 5.59 -3.34
N PRO A 388 15.04 4.99 -2.93
CA PRO A 388 13.73 5.40 -3.42
C PRO A 388 13.28 6.78 -2.97
N TRP A 389 13.90 7.30 -1.90
CA TRP A 389 13.76 8.70 -1.48
C TRP A 389 15.11 9.39 -1.62
N GLU A 390 15.09 10.59 -2.20
CA GLU A 390 16.29 11.38 -2.43
C GLU A 390 16.89 11.88 -1.12
N SER A 391 18.13 11.47 -0.86
CA SER A 391 18.93 11.92 0.27
C SER A 391 19.31 13.40 0.12
N SER A 392 19.44 14.10 1.24
CA SER A 392 19.66 15.55 1.24
C SER A 392 20.86 15.93 2.11
N GLN A 393 21.52 17.03 1.76
CA GLN A 393 22.59 17.62 2.56
C GLN A 393 22.24 19.06 2.96
N ASP A 394 22.61 19.45 4.16
CA ASP A 394 22.48 20.84 4.65
C ASP A 394 23.69 21.20 5.53
N HIS A 395 23.92 22.49 5.73
CA HIS A 395 24.95 23.00 6.61
C HIS A 395 24.34 23.93 7.67
N SER A 396 24.78 23.72 8.91
CA SER A 396 24.48 24.58 10.04
C SER A 396 25.72 25.35 10.46
N LEU A 397 25.56 26.65 10.68
CA LEU A 397 26.60 27.46 11.29
C LEU A 397 26.62 27.18 12.79
N ILE A 398 27.73 26.65 13.30
CA ILE A 398 27.88 26.33 14.71
C ILE A 398 28.48 27.53 15.43
N ASN A 399 29.60 28.04 14.92
CA ASN A 399 30.28 29.19 15.51
C ASN A 399 30.56 30.23 14.43
N PRO A 400 29.83 31.36 14.39
CA PRO A 400 30.06 32.40 13.39
C PRO A 400 31.42 33.09 13.56
N ALA A 401 31.96 33.18 14.79
CA ALA A 401 33.24 33.83 15.05
C ALA A 401 34.42 33.07 14.43
N THR A 402 34.34 31.73 14.41
CA THR A 402 35.35 30.87 13.78
C THR A 402 34.95 30.37 12.40
N SER A 403 33.74 30.70 11.95
CA SER A 403 33.11 30.11 10.75
C SER A 403 33.02 28.58 10.79
N ALA A 404 32.99 27.98 11.98
CA ALA A 404 32.81 26.55 12.13
C ALA A 404 31.40 26.13 11.69
N ARG A 405 31.33 25.18 10.77
CA ARG A 405 30.07 24.66 10.22
C ARG A 405 29.98 23.16 10.41
N LEU A 406 28.75 22.69 10.59
CA LEU A 406 28.43 21.27 10.59
C LEU A 406 27.70 20.94 9.28
N GLU A 407 28.27 20.02 8.51
CA GLU A 407 27.62 19.47 7.31
C GLU A 407 26.86 18.21 7.71
N PHE A 408 25.55 18.23 7.52
CA PHE A 408 24.71 17.06 7.70
C PHE A 408 24.40 16.43 6.36
N ARG A 409 24.62 15.11 6.30
CA ARG A 409 24.19 14.26 5.20
C ARG A 409 23.08 13.37 5.73
N HIS A 410 21.92 13.44 5.13
CA HIS A 410 20.74 12.77 5.62
C HIS A 410 20.30 11.67 4.67
N PHE A 411 20.32 10.43 5.18
CA PHE A 411 19.95 9.25 4.42
C PHE A 411 18.42 9.12 4.35
N ALA A 412 17.79 9.62 3.29
CA ALA A 412 16.32 9.75 3.30
C ALA A 412 15.58 8.41 3.42
N THR A 413 16.08 7.37 2.74
CA THR A 413 15.42 6.05 2.65
C THR A 413 15.13 5.41 4.01
N PRO A 414 16.12 5.21 4.92
CA PRO A 414 15.83 4.64 6.23
C PRO A 414 14.87 5.48 7.06
N TRP A 415 15.02 6.80 7.08
CA TRP A 415 14.14 7.66 7.86
C TRP A 415 12.70 7.64 7.34
N ALA A 416 12.49 7.65 6.02
CA ALA A 416 11.17 7.55 5.40
C ALA A 416 10.50 6.20 5.72
N LEU A 417 11.25 5.09 5.68
CA LEU A 417 10.75 3.77 6.09
C LEU A 417 10.34 3.75 7.56
N ALA A 418 11.17 4.27 8.45
CA ALA A 418 10.86 4.34 9.87
C ALA A 418 9.62 5.20 10.14
N ALA A 419 9.50 6.35 9.46
CA ALA A 419 8.35 7.26 9.58
C ALA A 419 7.04 6.58 9.16
N LEU A 420 7.04 5.93 7.99
CA LEU A 420 5.87 5.22 7.48
C LEU A 420 5.51 4.02 8.37
N ALA A 421 6.50 3.25 8.83
CA ALA A 421 6.29 2.11 9.72
C ALA A 421 5.70 2.56 11.07
N MET A 422 6.24 3.62 11.68
CA MET A 422 5.71 4.20 12.92
C MET A 422 4.30 4.80 12.74
N ALA A 423 3.97 5.27 11.53
CA ALA A 423 2.62 5.73 11.19
C ALA A 423 1.62 4.57 10.95
N GLY A 424 2.06 3.32 11.09
CA GLY A 424 1.22 2.13 11.02
C GLY A 424 1.30 1.36 9.69
N ALA A 425 2.21 1.71 8.77
CA ALA A 425 2.41 0.92 7.56
C ALA A 425 3.21 -0.37 7.86
N GLY A 426 2.68 -1.52 7.48
CA GLY A 426 3.36 -2.82 7.59
C GLY A 426 4.04 -3.24 6.29
N LEU A 427 4.51 -4.48 6.22
CA LEU A 427 5.01 -5.08 4.97
C LEU A 427 3.92 -5.38 3.95
N ASP A 428 2.64 -5.20 4.29
CA ASP A 428 1.52 -5.21 3.35
C ASP A 428 1.64 -4.10 2.32
N ASP A 429 2.20 -2.99 2.76
CA ASP A 429 2.39 -1.81 1.97
C ASP A 429 3.51 -2.03 0.96
N PRO A 430 3.22 -1.97 -0.36
CA PRO A 430 4.22 -2.11 -1.39
C PRO A 430 5.38 -1.12 -1.27
N VAL A 431 5.14 0.06 -0.70
CA VAL A 431 6.18 1.08 -0.46
C VAL A 431 7.15 0.62 0.63
N ILE A 432 6.64 0.13 1.76
CA ILE A 432 7.47 -0.40 2.86
C ILE A 432 8.24 -1.63 2.39
N LEU A 433 7.57 -2.58 1.72
CA LEU A 433 8.19 -3.81 1.27
C LEU A 433 9.31 -3.54 0.26
N THR A 434 9.03 -2.75 -0.77
CA THR A 434 10.01 -2.40 -1.80
C THR A 434 11.12 -1.53 -1.22
N GLY A 435 10.80 -0.54 -0.39
CA GLY A 435 11.81 0.29 0.25
C GLY A 435 12.71 -0.50 1.19
N THR A 436 12.17 -1.48 1.94
CA THR A 436 12.98 -2.36 2.80
C THR A 436 13.89 -3.27 1.99
N ASP A 437 13.40 -3.84 0.89
CA ASP A 437 14.23 -4.63 -0.03
C ASP A 437 15.38 -3.80 -0.62
N LYS A 438 15.09 -2.58 -1.06
CA LYS A 438 16.07 -1.62 -1.57
C LYS A 438 17.10 -1.23 -0.50
N LEU A 439 16.65 -0.90 0.71
CA LEU A 439 17.54 -0.60 1.84
C LEU A 439 18.48 -1.77 2.13
N LEU A 440 17.99 -3.01 2.16
CA LEU A 440 18.85 -4.18 2.36
C LEU A 440 19.86 -4.37 1.22
N GLY A 441 19.49 -4.01 -0.01
CA GLY A 441 20.40 -4.02 -1.17
C GLY A 441 21.54 -2.98 -1.09
N LEU A 442 21.35 -1.91 -0.31
CA LEU A 442 22.37 -0.88 -0.08
C LEU A 442 23.46 -1.30 0.93
N GLN A 443 23.25 -2.40 1.66
CA GLN A 443 24.29 -2.92 2.55
C GLN A 443 25.49 -3.43 1.74
N ASP A 444 26.70 -3.14 2.19
CA ASP A 444 27.93 -3.71 1.65
C ASP A 444 28.19 -5.13 2.19
N PRO A 445 29.15 -5.88 1.62
CA PRO A 445 29.51 -7.21 2.11
C PRO A 445 29.95 -7.21 3.58
N GLU A 446 30.62 -6.15 4.03
CA GLU A 446 31.20 -6.00 5.36
C GLU A 446 30.18 -5.67 6.45
N GLY A 447 29.00 -5.16 6.08
CA GLY A 447 27.89 -4.91 6.99
C GLY A 447 27.55 -3.43 7.20
N THR A 448 28.14 -2.50 6.44
CA THR A 448 27.81 -1.08 6.49
C THR A 448 26.85 -0.68 5.37
N TRP A 449 26.25 0.51 5.44
CA TRP A 449 25.34 0.99 4.41
C TRP A 449 25.94 2.02 3.49
N ARG A 450 25.74 1.80 2.19
CA ARG A 450 26.05 2.78 1.16
C ARG A 450 24.92 3.79 1.08
N SER A 451 25.29 5.04 0.83
CA SER A 451 24.36 6.09 0.40
C SER A 451 25.01 6.92 -0.71
N SER A 452 24.18 7.50 -1.56
CA SER A 452 24.50 8.51 -2.56
C SER A 452 25.33 9.66 -2.00
N LEU A 453 25.22 9.93 -0.70
CA LEU A 453 25.97 10.99 -0.01
C LEU A 453 27.30 10.51 0.61
N THR A 454 27.61 9.22 0.65
CA THR A 454 28.88 8.76 1.25
C THR A 454 30.06 8.76 0.28
N GLY A 455 29.81 8.82 -1.04
CA GLY A 455 30.88 8.72 -2.04
C GLY A 455 31.69 7.43 -1.92
N GLY A 456 31.10 6.35 -1.39
CA GLY A 456 31.77 5.07 -1.11
C GLY A 456 32.39 4.96 0.29
N ALA A 457 32.40 6.03 1.10
CA ALA A 457 32.83 5.95 2.49
C ALA A 457 31.85 5.13 3.34
N ARG A 458 32.38 4.47 4.37
CA ARG A 458 31.60 3.71 5.35
C ARG A 458 31.29 4.59 6.55
N ALA A 459 30.12 5.23 6.51
CA ALA A 459 29.74 6.19 7.53
C ALA A 459 28.95 5.54 8.68
N MET A 460 29.25 5.94 9.92
CA MET A 460 28.52 5.50 11.11
C MET A 460 27.03 5.85 11.03
N TRP A 461 26.70 7.09 10.64
CA TRP A 461 25.31 7.54 10.51
C TRP A 461 24.51 6.67 9.53
N ALA A 462 25.09 6.27 8.39
CA ALA A 462 24.38 5.47 7.40
C ALA A 462 24.00 4.09 7.96
N THR A 463 24.91 3.50 8.73
CA THR A 463 24.71 2.19 9.39
C THR A 463 23.69 2.30 10.51
N HIS A 464 23.78 3.33 11.35
CA HIS A 464 22.80 3.62 12.39
C HIS A 464 21.39 3.79 11.82
N ASP A 465 21.24 4.65 10.80
CA ASP A 465 19.94 4.99 10.22
C ASP A 465 19.27 3.74 9.62
N ALA A 466 20.04 2.91 8.90
CA ALA A 466 19.55 1.66 8.35
C ALA A 466 19.07 0.70 9.45
N LEU A 467 19.85 0.51 10.52
CA LEU A 467 19.46 -0.36 11.63
C LEU A 467 18.22 0.17 12.37
N TYR A 468 18.09 1.49 12.52
CA TYR A 468 16.91 2.12 13.07
C TYR A 468 15.66 1.83 12.22
N ALA A 469 15.76 1.98 10.90
CA ALA A 469 14.67 1.69 9.97
C ALA A 469 14.27 0.21 9.98
N LEU A 470 15.25 -0.69 9.93
CA LEU A 470 15.01 -2.14 9.99
C LEU A 470 14.35 -2.55 11.31
N ARG A 471 14.73 -1.90 12.42
CA ARG A 471 14.06 -2.11 13.70
C ARG A 471 12.61 -1.64 13.66
N ALA A 472 12.34 -0.44 13.15
CA ALA A 472 10.99 0.10 13.04
C ALA A 472 10.08 -0.81 12.19
N VAL A 473 10.57 -1.28 11.04
CA VAL A 473 9.86 -2.24 10.18
C VAL A 473 9.69 -3.59 10.88
N SER A 474 10.70 -4.06 11.61
CA SER A 474 10.60 -5.36 12.32
C SER A 474 9.65 -5.33 13.51
N ASP A 475 9.41 -4.16 14.11
CA ASP A 475 8.41 -4.05 15.17
C ASP A 475 6.98 -4.15 14.61
N THR A 476 6.75 -3.79 13.33
CA THR A 476 5.47 -4.05 12.64
C THR A 476 5.32 -5.51 12.20
N LEU A 477 6.43 -6.24 12.03
CA LEU A 477 6.44 -7.68 11.68
C LEU A 477 5.88 -8.61 12.75
N ARG A 478 5.70 -8.15 13.98
CA ARG A 478 5.08 -8.96 15.05
C ARG A 478 3.62 -9.30 14.75
N GLU A 479 3.05 -8.72 13.70
CA GLU A 479 1.69 -8.94 13.22
C GLU A 479 1.68 -9.46 11.75
N THR A 480 1.84 -10.78 11.58
CA THR A 480 1.50 -11.61 10.40
C THR A 480 1.98 -11.18 9.00
N VAL A 481 3.10 -11.75 8.51
CA VAL A 481 3.67 -11.47 7.15
C VAL A 481 2.83 -12.04 5.99
N ALA A 482 2.08 -13.13 6.20
CA ALA A 482 1.48 -13.88 5.09
C ALA A 482 0.14 -13.31 4.53
N PRO A 483 -0.81 -12.79 5.33
CA PRO A 483 -2.07 -12.27 4.79
C PRO A 483 -1.98 -10.85 4.21
N VAL A 484 -0.89 -10.14 4.52
CA VAL A 484 -0.82 -8.68 4.59
C VAL A 484 -0.38 -8.10 3.23
N VAL A 485 0.63 -8.66 2.55
CA VAL A 485 1.10 -8.25 1.20
C VAL A 485 0.01 -8.25 0.10
N VAL A 486 -1.13 -8.89 0.34
CA VAL A 486 -2.19 -9.12 -0.65
C VAL A 486 -3.39 -8.17 -0.49
N ASP A 487 -3.47 -7.34 0.56
CA ASP A 487 -4.71 -6.60 0.88
C ASP A 487 -5.11 -5.47 -0.09
N PRO A 488 -4.18 -4.63 -0.60
CA PRO A 488 -4.50 -3.68 -1.67
C PRO A 488 -4.99 -4.38 -2.95
N TYR A 489 -4.49 -5.59 -3.17
CA TYR A 489 -4.82 -6.42 -4.32
C TYR A 489 -6.17 -7.14 -4.14
N ARG A 490 -6.47 -7.63 -2.94
CA ARG A 490 -7.80 -8.13 -2.55
C ARG A 490 -8.87 -7.08 -2.66
N SER A 491 -8.55 -5.81 -2.36
CA SER A 491 -9.49 -4.70 -2.51
C SER A 491 -9.85 -4.45 -3.98
N ARG A 492 -8.86 -4.51 -4.89
CA ARG A 492 -9.09 -4.44 -6.34
C ARG A 492 -9.83 -5.66 -6.88
N GLU A 493 -9.45 -6.86 -6.42
CA GLU A 493 -10.15 -8.11 -6.72
C GLU A 493 -11.63 -8.00 -6.30
N ARG A 494 -11.90 -7.54 -5.09
CA ARG A 494 -13.26 -7.36 -4.56
C ARG A 494 -14.06 -6.38 -5.42
N ALA A 495 -13.51 -5.20 -5.74
CA ALA A 495 -14.19 -4.22 -6.59
C ALA A 495 -14.47 -4.78 -8.00
N ALA A 496 -13.53 -5.52 -8.59
CA ALA A 496 -13.70 -6.13 -9.90
C ALA A 496 -14.76 -7.26 -9.87
N LEU A 497 -14.77 -8.08 -8.81
CA LEU A 497 -15.79 -9.10 -8.59
C LEU A 497 -17.17 -8.50 -8.35
N GLU A 498 -17.27 -7.43 -7.56
CA GLU A 498 -18.52 -6.67 -7.34
C GLU A 498 -19.06 -6.10 -8.66
N HIS A 499 -18.19 -5.54 -9.51
CA HIS A 499 -18.56 -5.06 -10.84
C HIS A 499 -19.03 -6.18 -11.77
N CYS A 500 -18.29 -7.30 -11.85
CA CYS A 500 -18.71 -8.46 -12.63
C CYS A 500 -20.03 -9.07 -12.14
N ALA A 501 -20.26 -9.11 -10.82
CA ALA A 501 -21.50 -9.58 -10.23
C ALA A 501 -22.67 -8.67 -10.62
N ALA A 502 -22.48 -7.35 -10.58
CA ALA A 502 -23.48 -6.38 -11.02
C ALA A 502 -23.84 -6.53 -12.51
N GLU A 503 -22.84 -6.70 -13.38
CA GLU A 503 -23.04 -6.92 -14.83
C GLU A 503 -23.72 -8.26 -15.15
N LEU A 504 -23.38 -9.34 -14.45
CA LEU A 504 -24.06 -10.63 -14.62
C LEU A 504 -25.53 -10.57 -14.22
N LEU A 505 -25.84 -9.87 -13.12
CA LEU A 505 -27.21 -9.64 -12.68
C LEU A 505 -27.97 -8.74 -13.67
N ALA A 506 -27.33 -7.72 -14.24
CA ALA A 506 -27.91 -6.86 -15.27
C ALA A 506 -28.09 -7.59 -16.62
N GLY A 507 -27.23 -8.56 -16.93
CA GLY A 507 -27.28 -9.37 -18.15
C GLY A 507 -28.37 -10.46 -18.14
N ASP A 508 -28.92 -10.81 -16.97
CA ASP A 508 -30.05 -11.74 -16.83
C ASP A 508 -31.42 -11.09 -17.09
N ASP A 509 -31.50 -9.76 -17.18
CA ASP A 509 -32.70 -9.04 -17.66
C ASP A 509 -32.97 -9.25 -19.17
N ARG A 510 -32.11 -10.00 -19.87
CA ARG A 510 -32.33 -10.43 -21.26
C ARG A 510 -32.52 -11.94 -21.39
N ALA A 511 -33.39 -12.53 -20.56
CA ALA A 511 -34.00 -13.82 -20.90
C ALA A 511 -35.10 -13.65 -21.96
N PRO A 512 -35.08 -14.37 -23.09
CA PRO A 512 -36.17 -14.38 -24.06
C PRO A 512 -37.36 -15.17 -23.50
N ALA A 513 -38.57 -14.77 -23.90
CA ALA A 513 -39.86 -15.46 -23.68
C ALA A 513 -40.63 -15.17 -22.36
N ALA A 514 -40.71 -13.92 -21.92
CA ALA A 514 -41.83 -13.48 -21.06
C ALA A 514 -43.12 -13.11 -21.86
N GLY A 515 -43.06 -13.11 -23.20
CA GLY A 515 -44.21 -12.75 -24.05
C GLY A 515 -45.30 -13.83 -24.08
N ALA A 516 -44.94 -15.10 -24.24
CA ALA A 516 -45.91 -16.19 -24.38
C ALA A 516 -46.64 -16.51 -23.06
N ARG A 517 -45.93 -16.50 -21.92
CA ARG A 517 -46.52 -16.79 -20.61
C ARG A 517 -47.41 -15.66 -20.10
N ARG A 518 -47.05 -14.40 -20.40
CA ARG A 518 -47.90 -13.23 -20.07
C ARG A 518 -49.13 -13.18 -20.97
N TRP A 519 -49.01 -13.42 -22.28
CA TRP A 519 -50.16 -13.48 -23.18
C TRP A 519 -51.16 -14.57 -22.77
N TRP A 520 -50.69 -15.76 -22.39
CA TRP A 520 -51.54 -16.83 -21.88
C TRP A 520 -52.25 -16.47 -20.57
N GLN A 521 -51.55 -15.81 -19.63
CA GLN A 521 -52.16 -15.34 -18.39
C GLN A 521 -53.21 -14.25 -18.62
N THR A 522 -52.95 -13.29 -19.51
CA THR A 522 -53.91 -12.23 -19.83
C THR A 522 -55.13 -12.81 -20.55
N ALA A 523 -54.92 -13.70 -21.53
CA ALA A 523 -56.00 -14.39 -22.23
C ALA A 523 -56.86 -15.21 -21.25
N TRP A 524 -56.22 -15.93 -20.33
CA TRP A 524 -56.92 -16.75 -19.34
C TRP A 524 -57.70 -15.91 -18.31
N LEU A 525 -57.13 -14.80 -17.85
CA LEU A 525 -57.83 -13.85 -16.98
C LEU A 525 -59.01 -13.18 -17.71
N SER A 526 -58.88 -12.84 -18.99
CA SER A 526 -60.00 -12.32 -19.79
C SER A 526 -61.13 -13.34 -19.94
N VAL A 527 -60.80 -14.61 -20.23
CA VAL A 527 -61.79 -15.70 -20.28
C VAL A 527 -62.47 -15.90 -18.93
N LEU A 528 -61.69 -15.92 -17.83
CA LEU A 528 -62.23 -16.04 -16.47
C LEU A 528 -63.18 -14.88 -16.14
N THR A 529 -62.82 -13.65 -16.54
CA THR A 529 -63.65 -12.46 -16.30
C THR A 529 -64.98 -12.55 -17.05
N VAL A 530 -64.99 -13.03 -18.30
CA VAL A 530 -66.21 -13.24 -19.08
C VAL A 530 -67.07 -14.33 -18.45
N VAL A 531 -66.48 -15.44 -18.02
CA VAL A 531 -67.22 -16.53 -17.35
C VAL A 531 -67.82 -16.06 -16.04
N VAL A 532 -67.07 -15.33 -15.21
CA VAL A 532 -67.59 -14.77 -13.95
C VAL A 532 -68.72 -13.79 -14.23
N ALA A 533 -68.59 -12.91 -15.23
CA ALA A 533 -69.65 -11.97 -15.62
C ALA A 533 -70.92 -12.69 -16.10
N LEU A 534 -70.79 -13.77 -16.87
CA LEU A 534 -71.94 -14.57 -17.32
C LEU A 534 -72.63 -15.27 -16.14
N VAL A 535 -71.85 -15.82 -15.21
CA VAL A 535 -72.39 -16.47 -14.00
C VAL A 535 -73.06 -15.46 -13.07
N THR A 536 -72.52 -14.24 -12.91
CA THR A 536 -73.20 -13.20 -12.13
C THR A 536 -74.46 -12.69 -12.81
N LEU A 537 -74.48 -12.55 -14.13
CA LEU A 537 -75.69 -12.18 -14.88
C LEU A 537 -76.78 -13.25 -14.79
N ASP A 538 -76.40 -14.53 -14.79
CA ASP A 538 -77.29 -15.67 -14.55
C ASP A 538 -77.83 -15.67 -13.11
N ARG A 539 -76.96 -15.50 -12.10
CA ARG A 539 -77.34 -15.41 -10.68
C ARG A 539 -78.23 -14.21 -10.35
N LEU A 540 -78.14 -13.13 -11.12
CA LEU A 540 -78.97 -11.93 -10.97
C LEU A 540 -80.27 -12.02 -11.79
N ALA A 541 -80.59 -13.17 -12.40
CA ALA A 541 -81.79 -13.40 -13.21
C ALA A 541 -81.94 -12.40 -14.38
N VAL A 542 -80.83 -11.82 -14.86
CA VAL A 542 -80.85 -10.82 -15.94
C VAL A 542 -81.25 -11.48 -17.27
N PHE A 543 -80.88 -12.74 -17.48
CA PHE A 543 -81.32 -13.53 -18.64
C PHE A 543 -82.83 -13.84 -18.58
N ASP A 544 -83.39 -14.11 -17.42
CA ASP A 544 -84.84 -14.27 -17.23
C ASP A 544 -85.59 -12.95 -17.52
N ALA A 545 -85.02 -11.81 -17.10
CA ALA A 545 -85.58 -10.50 -17.41
C ALA A 545 -85.55 -10.18 -18.92
N LEU A 546 -84.49 -10.58 -19.64
CA LEU A 546 -84.34 -10.40 -21.10
C LEU A 546 -85.26 -11.31 -21.92
N THR A 547 -85.63 -12.49 -21.40
CA THR A 547 -86.56 -13.42 -22.05
C THR A 547 -88.02 -13.18 -21.67
N SER A 548 -88.29 -12.42 -20.61
CA SER A 548 -89.65 -12.07 -20.21
C SER A 548 -90.30 -11.10 -21.22
N ALA A 549 -91.49 -11.44 -21.71
CA ALA A 549 -92.21 -10.73 -22.76
C ALA A 549 -92.68 -9.29 -22.42
N LYS A 550 -92.20 -8.70 -21.30
CA LYS A 550 -92.53 -7.34 -20.85
C LYS A 550 -91.32 -6.40 -20.72
N ALA A 551 -90.09 -6.88 -20.92
CA ALA A 551 -88.93 -6.00 -21.03
C ALA A 551 -88.89 -5.39 -22.44
N GLY A 552 -89.24 -4.10 -22.56
CA GLY A 552 -89.29 -3.41 -23.85
C GLY A 552 -87.96 -3.54 -24.60
N LYS A 553 -88.02 -3.79 -25.92
CA LYS A 553 -86.86 -4.00 -26.82
C LYS A 553 -85.68 -3.03 -26.58
N ALA A 554 -85.96 -1.80 -26.13
CA ALA A 554 -84.95 -0.81 -25.77
C ALA A 554 -84.00 -1.26 -24.63
N TRP A 555 -84.50 -1.96 -23.61
CA TRP A 555 -83.69 -2.44 -22.48
C TRP A 555 -82.79 -3.62 -22.86
N ALA A 556 -83.27 -4.50 -23.73
CA ALA A 556 -82.45 -5.59 -24.27
C ALA A 556 -81.31 -5.07 -25.16
N TRP A 557 -81.59 -4.05 -25.98
CA TRP A 557 -80.56 -3.35 -26.76
C TRP A 557 -79.58 -2.58 -25.87
N ALA A 558 -80.05 -1.90 -24.82
CA ALA A 558 -79.19 -1.16 -23.90
C ALA A 558 -78.27 -2.10 -23.09
N ALA A 559 -78.78 -3.24 -22.61
CA ALA A 559 -77.99 -4.24 -21.89
C ALA A 559 -76.95 -4.91 -22.82
N THR A 560 -77.35 -5.27 -24.05
CA THR A 560 -76.44 -5.85 -25.04
C THR A 560 -75.35 -4.84 -25.45
N ALA A 561 -75.72 -3.58 -25.65
CA ALA A 561 -74.79 -2.51 -25.94
C ALA A 561 -73.83 -2.26 -24.75
N ALA A 562 -74.33 -2.24 -23.51
CA ALA A 562 -73.49 -2.05 -22.33
C ALA A 562 -72.48 -3.19 -22.13
N VAL A 563 -72.90 -4.45 -22.33
CA VAL A 563 -71.99 -5.61 -22.28
C VAL A 563 -70.97 -5.55 -23.41
N THR A 564 -71.40 -5.22 -24.63
CA THR A 564 -70.48 -5.08 -25.78
C THR A 564 -69.48 -3.96 -25.56
N LEU A 565 -69.92 -2.82 -25.00
CA LEU A 565 -69.07 -1.69 -24.68
C LEU A 565 -68.06 -2.04 -23.57
N LEU A 566 -68.50 -2.74 -22.51
CA LEU A 566 -67.62 -3.22 -21.44
C LEU A 566 -66.56 -4.21 -21.95
N VAL A 567 -66.95 -5.15 -22.82
CA VAL A 567 -66.03 -6.12 -23.41
C VAL A 567 -65.04 -5.47 -24.39
N ALA A 568 -65.49 -4.46 -25.16
CA ALA A 568 -64.64 -3.76 -26.12
C ALA A 568 -63.70 -2.70 -25.49
N VAL A 569 -64.15 -2.05 -24.41
CA VAL A 569 -63.46 -0.90 -23.81
C VAL A 569 -62.58 -1.30 -22.63
N ALA A 570 -62.93 -2.34 -21.86
CA ALA A 570 -62.15 -2.75 -20.70
C ALA A 570 -60.67 -3.09 -21.01
N PRO A 571 -60.32 -3.78 -22.12
CA PRO A 571 -58.92 -4.04 -22.45
C PRO A 571 -58.12 -2.76 -22.74
N ASN A 572 -58.78 -1.77 -23.37
CA ASN A 572 -58.15 -0.50 -23.73
C ASN A 572 -58.00 0.44 -22.53
N VAL A 573 -58.99 0.49 -21.63
CA VAL A 573 -58.92 1.29 -20.40
C VAL A 573 -57.87 0.74 -19.44
N VAL A 574 -57.81 -0.58 -19.25
CA VAL A 574 -56.76 -1.22 -18.44
C VAL A 574 -55.37 -1.02 -19.07
N GLY A 575 -55.28 -1.04 -20.40
CA GLY A 575 -54.04 -0.75 -21.14
C GLY A 575 -53.56 0.71 -21.02
N GLU A 576 -54.48 1.68 -21.03
CA GLU A 576 -54.22 3.11 -20.82
C GLU A 576 -53.83 3.41 -19.38
N GLU A 577 -54.57 2.87 -18.40
CA GLU A 577 -54.31 3.09 -16.98
C GLU A 577 -52.94 2.53 -16.56
N TYR A 578 -52.56 1.37 -17.11
CA TYR A 578 -51.22 0.80 -16.94
C TYR A 578 -50.13 1.69 -17.56
N ARG A 579 -50.40 2.35 -18.69
CA ARG A 579 -49.48 3.28 -19.35
C ARG A 579 -49.27 4.56 -18.52
N VAL A 580 -50.35 5.11 -17.97
CA VAL A 580 -50.34 6.28 -17.06
C VAL A 580 -49.68 5.96 -15.73
N TRP A 581 -49.85 4.75 -15.20
CA TRP A 581 -49.18 4.33 -13.97
C TRP A 581 -47.67 4.17 -14.17
N ARG A 582 -47.25 3.70 -15.35
CA ARG A 582 -45.82 3.60 -15.73
C ARG A 582 -45.17 4.97 -15.92
N SER A 583 -45.86 5.94 -16.53
CA SER A 583 -45.33 7.31 -16.67
C SER A 583 -45.19 8.02 -15.32
N ARG A 584 -46.09 7.75 -14.37
CA ARG A 584 -46.00 8.28 -12.98
C ARG A 584 -44.87 7.67 -12.16
N ARG A 585 -44.48 6.40 -12.40
CA ARG A 585 -43.30 5.78 -11.75
C ARG A 585 -41.97 6.08 -12.45
N GLY A 586 -41.97 6.38 -13.74
CA GLY A 586 -40.76 6.78 -14.49
C GLY A 586 -40.33 8.24 -14.29
N GLY A 587 -41.18 9.08 -13.69
CA GLY A 587 -40.95 10.52 -13.52
C GLY A 587 -40.27 10.97 -12.21
N ARG A 588 -39.93 10.07 -11.29
CA ARG A 588 -39.13 10.41 -10.09
C ARG A 588 -37.67 10.01 -10.28
N ARG A 589 -36.90 10.88 -10.96
CA ARG A 589 -35.46 11.02 -10.71
C ARG A 589 -35.28 11.86 -9.44
N PRO A 590 -34.45 11.45 -8.47
CA PRO A 590 -33.98 12.36 -7.44
C PRO A 590 -32.90 13.26 -8.07
N GLY A 591 -33.20 14.55 -8.19
CA GLY A 591 -32.23 15.61 -8.40
C GLY A 591 -32.34 16.56 -7.22
N GLY A 592 -31.29 16.57 -6.40
CA GLY A 592 -31.16 17.24 -5.11
C GLY A 592 -30.03 16.59 -4.35
#